data_AF-A0A946AY58-F1
#
_entry.id   AF-A0A946AY58-F1
#
_cell.length_a   1.000
_cell.length_b   1.000
_cell.length_c   1.000
_cell.angle_alpha   90.00
_cell.angle_beta   90.00
_cell.angle_gamma   90.00
#
_symmetry.space_group_name_H-M   'P 1'
#
loop_
_entity.id
_entity.type
_entity.pdbx_description
1 polymer ?
#
loop_
_entity_poly.entity_id
_entity_poly.type
_entity_poly.pdbx_seq_one_letter_code
_entity_poly.pdbx_strand_id
1 'polypeptide(L)'
;MNNYVQNIFKSEEETPMMRQYMTIKKEHPESILFFRMGDFYEMFNEDAKIASEILEIALTSRNKNKANPTPMCGIPHHSSKSYIAKLLKSGKKVAICEQT
;
A
#
# COMPACT_ATOMS: atom_id res chain seq x y z
N MET A 1 -27.66 -17.67 11.65
CA MET A 1 -26.32 -17.53 11.02
C MET A 1 -26.49 -16.71 9.74
N ASN A 2 -26.20 -15.42 9.65
CA ASN A 2 -24.83 -14.93 9.49
C ASN A 2 -24.76 -13.38 9.44
N ASN A 3 -25.31 -12.70 10.46
CA ASN A 3 -24.95 -11.29 10.70
C ASN A 3 -23.63 -11.15 11.47
N TYR A 4 -23.09 -12.25 11.99
CA TYR A 4 -21.82 -12.26 12.74
C TYR A 4 -20.59 -12.17 11.80
N VAL A 5 -20.64 -12.80 10.62
CA VAL A 5 -19.52 -12.79 9.65
C VAL A 5 -19.40 -11.46 8.89
N GLN A 6 -20.47 -10.68 8.76
CA GLN A 6 -20.42 -9.37 8.08
C GLN A 6 -19.80 -8.28 8.97
N ASN A 7 -19.70 -8.49 10.29
CA ASN A 7 -19.14 -7.52 11.24
C ASN A 7 -17.65 -7.71 11.55
N ILE A 8 -16.99 -8.76 11.04
CA ILE A 8 -15.56 -9.00 11.33
C ILE A 8 -14.63 -8.10 10.47
N PHE A 9 -15.13 -7.48 9.40
CA PHE A 9 -14.31 -6.68 8.48
C PHE A 9 -14.67 -5.20 8.39
N LYS A 10 -15.53 -4.68 9.27
CA LYS A 10 -15.78 -3.24 9.33
C LYS A 10 -14.68 -2.60 10.18
N SER A 11 -13.55 -2.27 9.55
CA SER A 11 -12.53 -1.41 10.15
C SER A 11 -13.16 -0.03 10.38
N GLU A 12 -13.65 0.19 11.59
CA GLU A 12 -14.10 1.50 12.04
C GLU A 12 -12.95 2.49 11.82
N GLU A 13 -13.17 3.44 10.92
CA GLU A 13 -12.26 4.52 10.51
C GLU A 13 -11.14 4.20 9.51
N GLU A 14 -11.46 3.47 8.43
CA GLU A 14 -10.66 3.61 7.22
C GLU A 14 -10.78 5.05 6.68
N THR A 15 -9.70 5.82 6.78
CA THR A 15 -9.64 7.22 6.30
C THR A 15 -10.07 7.31 4.82
N PRO A 16 -10.61 8.44 4.34
CA PRO A 16 -10.99 8.59 2.93
C PRO A 16 -9.90 8.17 1.94
N MET A 17 -8.63 8.48 2.25
CA MET A 17 -7.48 8.08 1.45
C MET A 17 -7.29 6.55 1.44
N MET A 18 -7.31 5.89 2.60
CA MET A 18 -7.18 4.43 2.63
C MET A 18 -8.33 3.73 1.89
N ARG A 19 -9.54 4.29 1.93
CA ARG A 19 -10.67 3.77 1.15
C ARG A 19 -10.41 3.87 -0.36
N GLN A 20 -9.85 4.99 -0.83
CA GLN A 20 -9.44 5.13 -2.23
C GLN A 20 -8.36 4.13 -2.60
N TYR A 21 -7.31 4.00 -1.77
CA TYR A 21 -6.26 3.01 -1.95
C TYR A 21 -6.82 1.60 -2.10
N MET A 22 -7.72 1.18 -1.20
CA MET A 22 -8.31 -0.17 -1.25
C MET A 22 -9.20 -0.38 -2.46
N THR A 23 -9.93 0.64 -2.92
CA THR A 23 -10.73 0.55 -4.14
C THR A 23 -9.83 0.28 -5.35
N ILE A 24 -8.76 1.06 -5.52
CA ILE A 24 -7.82 0.88 -6.65
C ILE A 24 -7.07 -0.44 -6.52
N LYS A 25 -6.67 -0.82 -5.30
CA LYS A 25 -5.98 -2.09 -5.06
C LYS A 25 -6.85 -3.31 -5.42
N LYS A 26 -8.17 -3.24 -5.26
CA LYS A 26 -9.10 -4.30 -5.68
C LYS A 26 -9.15 -4.48 -7.19
N GLU A 27 -8.91 -3.43 -7.96
CA GLU A 27 -8.80 -3.50 -9.43
C GLU A 27 -7.45 -4.07 -9.89
N HIS A 28 -6.43 -3.98 -9.02
CA HIS A 28 -5.06 -4.46 -9.27
C HIS A 28 -4.53 -5.37 -8.15
N PRO A 29 -5.19 -6.49 -7.82
CA PRO A 29 -4.84 -7.31 -6.65
C PRO A 29 -3.42 -7.86 -6.69
N GLU A 30 -2.95 -8.24 -7.89
CA GLU A 30 -1.65 -8.87 -8.13
C GLU A 30 -0.47 -7.88 -8.27
N SER A 31 -0.73 -6.57 -8.23
CA SER A 31 0.31 -5.56 -8.45
C SER A 31 0.63 -4.82 -7.16
N ILE A 32 1.90 -4.53 -6.91
CA ILE A 32 2.29 -3.58 -5.87
C ILE A 32 1.78 -2.21 -6.29
N LEU A 33 0.87 -1.63 -5.51
CA LEU A 33 0.26 -0.33 -5.81
C LEU A 33 1.13 0.79 -5.26
N PHE A 34 1.80 1.51 -6.15
CA PHE A 34 2.48 2.77 -5.86
C PHE A 34 1.43 3.88 -5.85
N PHE A 35 1.00 4.27 -4.64
CA PHE A 35 -0.01 5.30 -4.46
C PHE A 35 0.64 6.66 -4.20
N ARG A 36 0.45 7.62 -5.10
CA ARG A 36 1.06 8.95 -4.99
C ARG A 36 0.52 9.70 -3.79
N MET A 37 1.42 10.11 -2.90
CA MET A 37 1.12 11.04 -1.81
C MET A 37 2.23 12.08 -1.68
N GLY A 38 1.94 13.33 -2.02
CA GLY A 38 2.93 14.41 -1.91
C GLY A 38 4.15 14.12 -2.76
N ASP A 39 5.35 13.99 -2.17
CA ASP A 39 6.61 13.65 -2.86
C ASP A 39 7.01 12.17 -2.81
N PHE A 40 6.11 11.32 -2.31
CA PHE A 40 6.33 9.89 -2.22
C PHE A 40 5.34 9.08 -3.07
N TYR A 41 5.76 7.87 -3.43
CA TYR A 41 4.83 6.76 -3.60
C TYR A 41 4.82 5.96 -2.32
N GLU A 42 3.64 5.74 -1.77
CA GLU A 42 3.44 4.92 -0.58
C GLU A 42 2.73 3.62 -0.95
N MET A 43 3.13 2.56 -0.26
CA MET A 43 2.52 1.24 -0.34
C MET A 43 2.05 0.86 1.06
N PHE A 44 0.90 0.18 1.15
CA PHE A 44 0.28 -0.18 2.43
C PHE A 44 0.01 -1.68 2.54
N ASN A 45 -0.15 -2.16 3.78
CA ASN A 45 -0.50 -3.54 4.11
C ASN A 45 0.49 -4.54 3.49
N GLU A 46 0.01 -5.49 2.70
CA GLU A 46 0.85 -6.56 2.15
C GLU A 46 1.84 -6.03 1.10
N ASP A 47 1.42 -5.05 0.29
CA ASP A 47 2.31 -4.39 -0.68
C ASP A 47 3.48 -3.72 0.03
N ALA A 48 3.24 -3.13 1.21
CA ALA A 48 4.29 -2.51 2.01
C ALA A 48 5.34 -3.54 2.46
N LYS A 49 4.89 -4.69 2.97
CA LYS A 49 5.78 -5.75 3.46
C LYS A 49 6.64 -6.30 2.32
N ILE A 50 6.00 -6.71 1.23
CA ILE A 50 6.68 -7.28 0.06
C ILE A 50 7.65 -6.27 -0.54
N ALA A 51 7.23 -5.03 -0.74
CA ALA A 51 8.08 -4.01 -1.34
C ALA A 51 9.24 -3.64 -0.40
N SER A 52 9.02 -3.54 0.92
CA SER A 52 10.08 -3.21 1.87
C SER A 52 11.22 -4.22 1.87
N GLU A 53 10.88 -5.51 1.76
CA GLU A 53 11.85 -6.61 1.70
C GLU A 53 12.64 -6.58 0.40
N ILE A 54 11.97 -6.50 -0.76
CA ILE A 54 12.62 -6.54 -2.07
C ILE A 54 13.46 -5.28 -2.34
N LEU A 55 12.98 -4.12 -1.88
CA LEU A 55 13.65 -2.84 -2.11
C LEU A 55 14.69 -2.51 -1.04
N GLU A 56 14.74 -3.28 0.05
CA GLU A 56 15.59 -3.05 1.22
C GLU A 56 15.36 -1.65 1.80
N ILE A 57 14.10 -1.27 1.96
CA ILE A 57 13.69 0.01 2.56
C ILE A 57 12.96 -0.22 3.88
N ALA A 58 12.88 0.83 4.70
CA ALA A 58 12.22 0.73 6.00
C ALA A 58 10.73 0.37 5.86
N LEU A 59 10.32 -0.73 6.49
CA LEU A 59 8.92 -1.00 6.80
C LEU A 59 8.55 -0.24 8.07
N THR A 60 7.59 0.66 7.95
CA THR A 60 7.06 1.45 9.05
C THR A 60 5.57 1.17 9.22
N SER A 61 4.89 2.01 10.00
CA SER A 61 3.45 1.94 10.10
C SER A 61 2.82 3.32 10.18
N ARG A 62 1.65 3.43 9.54
CA ARG A 62 0.79 4.60 9.61
C ARG A 62 -0.12 4.49 10.82
N ASN A 63 -0.39 5.64 11.46
CA ASN A 63 -1.23 5.73 12.66
C ASN A 63 -0.74 4.82 13.79
N LYS A 64 0.53 4.98 14.19
CA LYS A 64 1.21 4.17 15.22
C LYS A 64 0.45 4.06 16.55
N ASN A 65 -0.40 5.04 16.87
CA ASN A 65 -1.17 5.09 18.11
C ASN A 65 -2.53 4.38 18.03
N LYS A 66 -2.93 3.86 16.85
CA LYS A 66 -4.15 3.04 16.72
C LYS A 66 -3.88 1.61 17.17
N ALA A 67 -4.92 0.94 17.67
CA ALA A 67 -4.84 -0.46 18.11
C ALA A 67 -4.27 -1.39 17.03
N ASN A 68 -4.58 -1.13 15.76
CA ASN A 68 -4.05 -1.86 14.61
C ASN A 68 -3.39 -0.88 13.63
N PRO A 69 -2.08 -0.61 13.76
CA PRO A 69 -1.37 0.29 12.87
C PRO A 69 -1.17 -0.35 11.49
N THR A 70 -1.31 0.43 10.43
CA THR A 70 -1.24 -0.05 9.04
C THR A 70 0.21 -0.15 8.59
N PRO A 71 0.73 -1.33 8.18
CA PRO A 71 2.07 -1.43 7.60
C PRO A 71 2.22 -0.51 6.39
N MET A 72 3.35 0.20 6.32
CA MET A 72 3.59 1.21 5.29
C MET A 72 5.07 1.32 4.97
N CYS A 73 5.40 1.44 3.69
CA CYS A 73 6.71 1.89 3.23
C CYS A 73 6.51 2.84 2.05
N GLY A 74 7.56 3.57 1.69
CA GLY A 74 7.48 4.52 0.60
C GLY A 74 8.83 4.85 0.00
N ILE A 75 8.78 5.37 -1.23
CA ILE A 75 9.95 5.80 -1.98
C ILE A 75 9.74 7.22 -2.52
N PRO A 76 10.81 7.99 -2.76
CA PRO A 76 10.69 9.29 -3.41
C PRO A 76 10.20 9.12 -4.85
N HIS A 77 9.16 9.86 -5.24
CA HIS A 77 8.60 9.77 -6.59
C HIS A 77 9.59 10.12 -7.68
N HIS A 78 10.40 11.16 -7.48
CA HIS A 78 11.40 11.60 -8.45
C HIS A 78 12.46 10.51 -8.74
N SER A 79 12.65 9.57 -7.82
CA SER A 79 13.60 8.46 -7.95
C SER A 79 12.92 7.11 -8.22
N SER A 80 11.61 7.10 -8.46
CA SER A 80 10.79 5.88 -8.53
C SER A 80 11.24 4.86 -9.57
N LYS A 81 11.78 5.31 -10.71
CA LYS A 81 12.19 4.45 -11.83
C LYS A 81 13.12 3.30 -11.42
N SER A 82 14.10 3.57 -10.56
CA SER A 82 15.07 2.54 -10.13
C SER A 82 14.43 1.49 -9.22
N TYR A 83 13.51 1.90 -8.34
CA TYR A 83 12.75 0.99 -7.47
C TYR A 83 11.76 0.14 -8.26
N ILE A 84 11.05 0.73 -9.22
CA ILE A 84 10.16 0.00 -10.13
C ILE A 84 10.95 -1.08 -10.87
N ALA A 85 12.12 -0.74 -11.41
CA ALA A 85 12.96 -1.70 -12.11
C ALA A 85 13.40 -2.89 -11.20
N LYS A 86 13.69 -2.64 -9.91
CA LYS A 86 14.00 -3.72 -8.96
C LYS A 86 12.79 -4.64 -8.73
N LEU A 87 11.60 -4.07 -8.51
CA LEU A 87 10.37 -4.86 -8.34
C LEU A 87 10.05 -5.72 -9.57
N LEU A 88 10.14 -5.14 -10.77
CA LEU A 88 9.92 -5.87 -12.02
C LEU A 88 10.93 -7.03 -12.20
N LYS A 89 12.21 -6.81 -11.90
CA LYS A 89 13.25 -7.85 -11.94
C LYS A 89 12.99 -8.98 -10.95
N SER A 90 12.34 -8.70 -9.82
CA SER A 90 11.92 -9.70 -8.83
C SER A 90 10.61 -10.43 -9.20
N GLY A 91 10.07 -10.19 -10.39
CA GLY A 91 8.84 -10.83 -10.88
C GLY A 91 7.55 -10.20 -10.35
N LYS A 92 7.61 -9.02 -9.72
CA LYS A 92 6.42 -8.30 -9.24
C LYS A 92 5.87 -7.40 -10.34
N LYS A 93 4.55 -7.23 -10.37
CA LYS A 93 3.88 -6.19 -11.17
C LYS A 93 3.76 -4.92 -10.32
N VAL A 94 3.82 -3.75 -10.95
CA VAL A 94 3.67 -2.46 -10.28
C VAL A 94 2.54 -1.68 -10.95
N ALA A 95 1.57 -1.22 -10.15
CA ALA A 95 0.53 -0.30 -10.58
C ALA A 95 0.87 1.10 -10.04
N ILE A 96 0.80 2.12 -10.88
CA ILE A 96 1.10 3.50 -10.49
C ILE A 96 -0.22 4.27 -10.44
N CYS A 97 -0.55 4.79 -9.28
CA CYS A 97 -1.70 5.68 -9.08
C CYS A 97 -1.20 7.09 -8.81
N GLU A 98 -1.51 8.01 -9.71
CA GLU A 98 -1.21 9.44 -9.57
C GLU A 98 -2.35 10.19 -8.87
N GLN A 99 -2.03 11.33 -8.26
CA GLN A 99 -3.02 12.33 -7.87
C GLN A 99 -3.21 13.33 -9.02
N THR A 100 -4.44 13.50 -9.48
CA THR A 100 -4.85 14.55 -10.43
C THR A 100 -5.60 15.66 -9.73
#